data_AF-A0A6J1BLT8-F1
#
_entry.id   AF-A0A6J1BLT8-F1
#
_cell.length_a   1.000
_cell.length_b   1.000
_cell.length_c   1.000
_cell.angle_alpha   90.00
_cell.angle_beta   90.00
_cell.angle_gamma   90.00
#
_symmetry.space_group_name_H-M   'P 1'
#
loop_
_entity.id
_entity.type
_entity.pdbx_description
1 polymer ?
#
loop_
_entity_poly.entity_id
_entity_poly.type
_entity_poly.pdbx_seq_one_letter_code
_entity_poly.pdbx_strand_id
1 'polypeptide(L)'
;MAKWIFFFDVDEFIYVPPKSTIRSVLDSLSEYSQFTIEQMPMSSKLCHTVDAAKRNRKWGFEKLVYRDVKKGIRRDRKYAIQPRNVFATGVHMSQNLAGKTTHKTEGRIKYFHYHGTIAERREPCRYLNNSTEINYEKTPYVLDTTLRDVAGAVKKFELKMIGPRLQNTRQ
;
A
#
# COMPACT_ATOMS: atom_id res chain seq x y z
N MET A 1 -7.01 -7.24 -24.93
CA MET A 1 -7.59 -7.47 -23.58
C MET A 1 -6.49 -7.49 -22.54
N ALA A 2 -6.75 -6.95 -21.35
CA ALA A 2 -5.81 -6.99 -20.22
C ALA A 2 -5.53 -8.44 -19.77
N LYS A 3 -4.28 -8.75 -19.43
CA LYS A 3 -3.89 -10.05 -18.87
C LYS A 3 -4.22 -10.17 -17.38
N TRP A 4 -4.11 -9.06 -16.67
CA TRP A 4 -4.36 -8.96 -15.23
C TRP A 4 -5.14 -7.69 -14.92
N ILE A 5 -6.01 -7.74 -13.92
CA ILE A 5 -6.72 -6.59 -13.34
C ILE A 5 -6.43 -6.58 -11.85
N PHE A 6 -6.09 -5.42 -11.30
CA PHE A 6 -5.81 -5.20 -9.87
C PHE A 6 -6.99 -4.49 -9.21
N PHE A 7 -7.35 -4.94 -8.01
CA PHE A 7 -8.39 -4.34 -7.16
C PHE A 7 -7.74 -3.82 -5.88
N PHE A 8 -7.66 -2.49 -5.75
CA PHE A 8 -7.07 -1.75 -4.64
C PHE A 8 -7.70 -0.35 -4.54
N ASP A 9 -7.58 0.28 -3.38
CA ASP A 9 -8.21 1.55 -3.02
C ASP A 9 -7.23 2.72 -3.17
N VAL A 10 -7.75 3.95 -3.06
CA VAL A 10 -6.96 5.18 -3.29
C VAL A 10 -5.91 5.44 -2.18
N ASP A 11 -6.12 4.91 -0.98
CA ASP A 11 -5.19 4.98 0.17
C ASP A 11 -4.23 3.79 0.22
N GLU A 12 -4.06 3.11 -0.91
CA GLU A 12 -3.22 1.93 -1.03
C GLU A 12 -2.13 2.08 -2.10
N PHE A 13 -0.92 1.65 -1.75
CA PHE A 13 0.25 1.72 -2.63
C PHE A 13 0.84 0.34 -2.85
N ILE A 14 0.85 -0.12 -4.10
CA ILE A 14 1.50 -1.38 -4.47
C ILE A 14 3.01 -1.20 -4.48
N TYR A 15 3.70 -2.16 -3.84
CA TYR A 15 5.15 -2.22 -3.77
C TYR A 15 5.64 -3.61 -4.16
N VAL A 16 6.66 -3.64 -5.03
CA VAL A 16 7.39 -4.85 -5.40
C VAL A 16 8.83 -4.69 -4.89
N PRO A 17 9.38 -5.69 -4.17
CA PRO A 17 10.73 -5.59 -3.63
C PRO A 17 11.81 -5.35 -4.68
N PRO A 18 12.95 -4.72 -4.29
CA PRO A 18 14.07 -4.51 -5.20
C PRO A 18 14.55 -5.85 -5.75
N LYS A 19 15.02 -5.87 -7.00
CA LYS A 19 15.40 -7.08 -7.79
C LYS A 19 14.23 -7.86 -8.40
N SER A 20 12.99 -7.42 -8.23
CA SER A 20 11.82 -7.90 -8.97
C SER A 20 11.11 -6.75 -9.67
N THR A 21 10.19 -7.09 -10.57
CA THR A 21 9.31 -6.16 -11.27
C THR A 21 7.88 -6.64 -11.15
N ILE A 22 6.91 -5.76 -11.37
CA ILE A 22 5.51 -6.18 -11.44
C ILE A 22 5.31 -7.28 -12.49
N ARG A 23 6.04 -7.21 -13.61
CA ARG A 23 5.99 -8.21 -14.66
C ARG A 23 6.50 -9.57 -14.19
N SER A 24 7.68 -9.64 -13.57
CA SER A 24 8.22 -10.92 -13.08
C SER A 24 7.35 -11.54 -12.00
N VAL A 25 6.69 -10.73 -11.15
CA VAL A 25 5.69 -11.23 -10.20
C VAL A 25 4.50 -11.85 -10.94
N LEU A 26 3.90 -11.13 -11.90
CA LEU A 26 2.75 -11.61 -12.67
C LEU A 26 3.06 -12.86 -13.49
N ASP A 27 4.24 -12.91 -14.12
CA ASP A 27 4.69 -14.08 -14.89
C ASP A 27 4.84 -15.31 -13.98
N SER A 28 5.38 -15.12 -12.76
CA SER A 28 5.52 -16.19 -11.75
C SER A 28 4.19 -16.71 -11.18
N LEU A 29 3.09 -15.98 -11.39
CA LEU A 29 1.75 -16.30 -10.89
C LEU A 29 0.77 -16.64 -12.03
N SER A 30 1.28 -16.83 -13.25
CA SER A 30 0.49 -17.05 -14.46
C SER A 30 -0.36 -18.33 -14.44
N GLU A 31 0.00 -19.33 -13.63
CA GLU A 31 -0.82 -20.53 -13.42
C GLU A 31 -2.08 -20.29 -12.57
N TYR A 32 -2.17 -19.15 -11.90
CA TYR A 32 -3.32 -18.78 -11.06
C TYR A 32 -4.24 -17.82 -11.80
N SER A 33 -5.54 -18.01 -11.62
CA SER A 33 -6.56 -17.06 -12.06
C SER A 33 -6.69 -15.88 -11.11
N GLN A 34 -6.26 -16.04 -9.85
CA GLN A 34 -6.32 -15.01 -8.82
C GLN A 34 -5.18 -15.15 -7.80
N PHE A 35 -4.65 -14.02 -7.34
CA PHE A 35 -3.81 -13.98 -6.15
C PHE A 35 -4.15 -12.78 -5.27
N THR A 36 -4.05 -12.93 -3.95
CA THR A 36 -4.14 -11.81 -3.01
C THR A 36 -2.76 -11.21 -2.77
N ILE A 37 -2.70 -9.93 -2.40
CA ILE A 37 -1.47 -9.18 -2.17
C ILE A 37 -1.20 -9.09 -0.67
N GLU A 38 0.06 -9.17 -0.25
CA GLU A 38 0.45 -9.03 1.16
C GLU A 38 0.13 -7.60 1.66
N GLN A 39 -0.63 -7.48 2.76
CA GLN A 39 -0.96 -6.17 3.31
C GLN A 39 0.13 -5.66 4.26
N MET A 40 0.49 -4.39 4.09
CA MET A 40 1.34 -3.61 4.98
C MET A 40 0.49 -2.49 5.61
N PRO A 41 -0.19 -2.79 6.73
CA PRO A 41 -1.13 -1.87 7.39
C PRO A 41 -0.37 -0.73 8.07
N MET A 42 -0.64 0.51 7.67
CA MET A 42 0.06 1.70 8.17
C MET A 42 -0.84 2.52 9.07
N SER A 43 -0.27 3.09 10.13
CA SER A 43 -0.96 4.05 10.99
C SER A 43 -1.21 5.35 10.23
N SER A 44 -2.44 5.87 10.29
CA SER A 44 -2.79 7.22 9.85
C SER A 44 -2.49 8.30 10.89
N LYS A 45 -2.21 7.90 12.14
CA LYS A 45 -2.04 8.81 13.29
C LYS A 45 -0.58 9.01 13.69
N LEU A 46 0.28 8.01 13.48
CA LEU A 46 1.67 7.99 13.98
C LEU A 46 2.66 8.44 12.90
N CYS A 47 3.66 9.20 13.32
CA CYS A 47 4.75 9.65 12.46
C CYS A 47 6.04 9.88 13.23
N HIS A 48 7.15 9.93 12.51
CA HIS A 48 8.47 10.03 13.13
C HIS A 48 8.80 11.50 13.49
N THR A 49 9.42 11.75 14.65
CA THR A 49 9.77 13.10 15.13
C THR A 49 10.64 13.89 14.15
N VAL A 50 11.45 13.20 13.34
CA VAL A 50 12.25 13.80 12.26
C VAL A 50 11.41 14.63 11.27
N ASP A 51 10.12 14.34 11.17
CA ASP A 51 9.21 15.01 10.25
C ASP A 51 8.54 16.25 10.84
N ALA A 52 8.69 16.52 12.15
CA ALA A 52 7.93 17.55 12.87
C ALA A 52 7.94 18.92 12.15
N ALA A 53 9.13 19.38 11.73
CA ALA A 53 9.29 20.68 11.07
C ALA A 53 8.68 20.75 9.65
N LYS A 54 8.49 19.61 8.99
CA LYS A 54 8.02 19.52 7.59
C LYS A 54 6.76 18.68 7.44
N ARG A 55 6.07 18.38 8.54
CA ARG A 55 4.94 17.43 8.59
C ARG A 55 3.91 17.71 7.50
N ASN A 56 3.46 18.95 7.42
CA ASN A 56 2.39 19.36 6.51
C ASN A 56 2.87 19.47 5.04
N ARG A 57 4.18 19.39 4.78
CA ARG A 57 4.77 19.44 3.43
C ARG A 57 5.13 18.05 2.89
N LYS A 58 5.13 17.03 3.75
CA LYS A 58 5.37 15.64 3.35
C LYS A 58 4.07 14.97 2.92
N TRP A 59 4.18 14.14 1.89
CA TRP A 59 3.09 13.29 1.42
C TRP A 59 2.73 12.25 2.49
N GLY A 60 1.52 11.70 2.43
CA GLY A 60 1.02 10.74 3.42
C GLY A 60 1.99 9.58 3.66
N PHE A 61 2.36 8.85 2.61
CA PHE A 61 3.27 7.72 2.69
C PHE A 61 4.72 8.09 3.05
N GLU A 62 5.09 9.36 2.99
CA GLU A 62 6.41 9.82 3.46
C GLU A 62 6.44 9.99 4.98
N LYS A 63 5.35 10.45 5.59
CA LYS A 63 5.31 10.79 7.03
C LYS A 63 4.66 9.69 7.89
N LEU A 64 3.77 8.91 7.31
CA LEU A 64 3.07 7.80 7.98
C LEU A 64 3.91 6.52 7.84
N VAL A 65 4.81 6.31 8.80
CA VAL A 65 5.86 5.27 8.70
C VAL A 65 5.81 4.24 9.81
N TYR A 66 4.68 4.10 10.48
CA TYR A 66 4.50 3.09 11.52
C TYR A 66 3.56 2.01 11.01
N ARG A 67 4.08 0.79 10.86
CA ARG A 67 3.35 -0.38 10.39
C ARG A 67 2.83 -1.20 11.56
N ASP A 68 1.55 -1.54 11.54
CA ASP A 68 0.92 -2.43 12.51
C ASP A 68 1.45 -3.87 12.32
N VAL A 69 1.99 -4.45 13.39
CA VAL A 69 2.56 -5.82 13.41
C VAL A 69 1.74 -6.83 14.18
N LYS A 70 0.49 -6.49 14.54
CA LYS A 70 -0.43 -7.38 15.24
C LYS A 70 -0.65 -8.66 14.43
N LYS A 71 -0.43 -9.80 15.10
CA LYS A 71 -0.59 -11.16 14.57
C LYS A 71 -1.96 -11.73 14.96
N GLY A 72 -2.38 -12.80 14.27
CA GLY A 72 -3.60 -13.54 14.59
C GLY A 72 -4.91 -12.82 14.26
N ILE A 73 -4.85 -11.73 13.49
CA ILE A 73 -6.05 -11.01 13.04
C ILE A 73 -6.32 -11.27 11.56
N ARG A 74 -7.60 -11.36 11.21
CA ARG A 74 -8.04 -11.38 9.82
C ARG A 74 -7.98 -9.95 9.29
N ARG A 75 -7.23 -9.75 8.22
CA ARG A 75 -7.14 -8.47 7.52
C ARG A 75 -7.82 -8.57 6.16
N ASP A 76 -8.33 -7.43 5.70
CA ASP A 76 -8.85 -7.28 4.35
C ASP A 76 -7.75 -7.55 3.32
N ARG A 77 -8.19 -7.99 2.15
CA ARG A 77 -7.30 -8.40 1.08
C ARG A 77 -7.59 -7.55 -0.14
N LYS A 78 -6.51 -7.25 -0.84
CA LYS A 78 -6.52 -6.70 -2.19
C LYS A 78 -5.89 -7.73 -3.09
N TYR A 79 -6.29 -7.74 -4.35
CA TYR A 79 -6.06 -8.91 -5.19
C TYR A 79 -5.96 -8.53 -6.65
N ALA A 80 -5.38 -9.44 -7.42
CA ALA A 80 -5.37 -9.36 -8.87
C ALA A 80 -5.95 -10.64 -9.47
N ILE A 81 -6.59 -10.49 -10.63
CA ILE A 81 -7.24 -11.59 -11.37
C ILE A 81 -6.82 -11.61 -12.82
N GLN A 82 -6.88 -12.79 -13.43
CA GLN A 82 -6.92 -12.94 -14.88
C GLN A 82 -8.38 -12.84 -15.34
N PRO A 83 -8.78 -11.77 -16.05
CA PRO A 83 -10.19 -11.45 -16.27
C PRO A 83 -10.94 -12.49 -17.10
N ARG A 84 -10.24 -13.26 -17.95
CA ARG A 84 -10.86 -14.30 -18.79
C ARG A 84 -11.45 -15.46 -17.98
N ASN A 85 -11.00 -15.63 -16.75
CA ASN A 85 -11.40 -16.75 -15.91
C ASN A 85 -12.38 -16.33 -14.81
N VAL A 86 -12.89 -15.10 -14.83
CA VAL A 86 -13.71 -14.55 -13.74
C VAL A 86 -15.13 -14.28 -14.23
N PHE A 87 -16.12 -14.80 -13.51
CA PHE A 87 -17.54 -14.60 -13.80
C PHE A 87 -18.08 -13.35 -13.07
N ALA A 88 -17.60 -13.11 -11.85
CA ALA A 88 -17.91 -11.92 -11.05
C ALA A 88 -16.79 -11.58 -10.07
N THR A 89 -16.67 -10.31 -9.69
CA THR A 89 -15.65 -9.81 -8.74
C THR A 89 -16.27 -9.41 -7.41
N GLY A 90 -15.49 -9.52 -6.33
CA GLY A 90 -15.88 -9.06 -4.99
C GLY A 90 -14.96 -7.95 -4.48
N VAL A 91 -15.28 -7.36 -3.33
CA VAL A 91 -14.51 -6.23 -2.79
C VAL A 91 -13.11 -6.65 -2.31
N HIS A 92 -13.00 -7.84 -1.69
CA HIS A 92 -11.74 -8.32 -1.11
C HIS A 92 -11.11 -9.50 -1.86
N MET A 93 -11.92 -10.24 -2.60
CA MET A 93 -11.52 -11.30 -3.52
C MET A 93 -12.72 -11.72 -4.38
N SER A 94 -12.48 -12.31 -5.54
CA SER A 94 -13.53 -13.03 -6.27
C SER A 94 -13.71 -14.42 -5.69
N GLN A 95 -14.98 -14.81 -5.52
CA GLN A 95 -15.43 -16.16 -5.18
C GLN A 95 -15.97 -16.92 -6.40
N ASN A 96 -16.23 -16.23 -7.51
CA ASN A 96 -16.87 -16.77 -8.71
C ASN A 96 -15.90 -16.69 -9.89
N LEU A 97 -15.00 -17.66 -9.97
CA LEU A 97 -13.97 -17.76 -10.98
C LEU A 97 -13.62 -19.22 -11.29
N ALA A 98 -13.10 -19.47 -12.49
CA ALA A 98 -12.51 -20.74 -12.88
C ALA A 98 -10.99 -20.74 -12.64
N GLY A 99 -10.43 -21.86 -12.17
CA GLY A 99 -8.98 -22.03 -12.00
C GLY A 99 -8.46 -21.76 -10.59
N LYS A 100 -7.13 -21.80 -10.44
CA LYS A 100 -6.47 -21.78 -9.13
C LYS A 100 -6.42 -20.38 -8.53
N THR A 101 -6.53 -20.29 -7.21
CA THR A 101 -6.27 -19.07 -6.42
C THR A 101 -5.10 -19.30 -5.46
N THR A 102 -4.29 -18.29 -5.21
CA THR A 102 -3.25 -18.34 -4.16
C THR A 102 -3.30 -17.14 -3.22
N HIS A 103 -2.91 -17.37 -1.96
CA HIS A 103 -2.67 -16.33 -0.96
C HIS A 103 -1.19 -16.21 -0.59
N LYS A 104 -0.34 -17.07 -1.15
CA LYS A 104 1.07 -17.20 -0.82
C LYS A 104 1.90 -16.22 -1.65
N THR A 105 1.80 -14.94 -1.33
CA THR A 105 2.50 -13.85 -2.04
C THR A 105 3.44 -13.07 -1.14
N GLU A 106 3.68 -13.56 0.08
CA GLU A 106 4.55 -12.92 1.05
C GLU A 106 5.95 -12.73 0.45
N GLY A 107 6.46 -11.51 0.58
CA GLY A 107 7.77 -11.13 0.03
C GLY A 107 7.83 -11.01 -1.50
N ARG A 108 6.73 -11.24 -2.24
CA ARG A 108 6.69 -11.08 -3.71
C ARG A 108 6.10 -9.73 -4.12
N ILE A 109 4.96 -9.38 -3.51
CA ILE A 109 4.23 -8.15 -3.78
C ILE A 109 3.43 -7.77 -2.55
N LYS A 110 3.47 -6.48 -2.24
CA LYS A 110 2.83 -5.91 -1.06
C LYS A 110 1.97 -4.74 -1.45
N TYR A 111 0.99 -4.39 -0.62
CA TYR A 111 0.32 -3.12 -0.68
C TYR A 111 0.34 -2.46 0.70
N PHE A 112 0.75 -1.19 0.74
CA PHE A 112 0.70 -0.39 1.96
C PHE A 112 -0.66 0.26 2.05
N HIS A 113 -1.37 0.05 3.15
CA HIS A 113 -2.74 0.51 3.35
C HIS A 113 -2.78 1.54 4.48
N TYR A 114 -3.16 2.77 4.14
CA TYR A 114 -3.20 3.91 5.04
C TYR A 114 -4.63 4.16 5.57
N HIS A 115 -5.12 3.23 6.38
CA HIS A 115 -6.50 3.21 6.83
C HIS A 115 -6.95 4.52 7.50
N GLY A 116 -8.11 5.02 7.09
CA GLY A 116 -8.72 6.23 7.66
C GLY A 116 -8.17 7.55 7.13
N THR A 117 -7.22 7.53 6.19
CA THR A 117 -6.68 8.76 5.58
C THR A 117 -7.64 9.43 4.60
N ILE A 118 -8.62 8.71 4.05
CA ILE A 118 -9.64 9.25 3.14
C ILE A 118 -10.88 9.76 3.90
N ALA A 119 -11.24 9.10 5.00
CA ALA A 119 -12.47 9.38 5.74
C ALA A 119 -12.36 10.65 6.62
N GLU A 120 -11.16 10.99 7.08
CA GLU A 120 -10.93 12.12 7.97
C GLU A 120 -10.40 13.34 7.20
N ARG A 121 -11.08 14.49 7.28
CA ARG A 121 -10.62 15.76 6.67
C ARG A 121 -9.48 16.44 7.43
N ARG A 122 -9.12 15.92 8.60
CA ARG A 122 -8.06 16.50 9.45
C ARG A 122 -6.72 15.94 9.02
N GLU A 123 -5.68 16.76 9.19
CA GLU A 123 -4.29 16.36 8.93
C GLU A 123 -3.95 15.04 9.67
N PRO A 124 -3.49 14.00 8.94
CA PRO A 124 -2.98 12.78 9.57
C PRO A 124 -1.64 13.07 10.29
N CYS A 125 -1.02 12.07 10.93
CA CYS A 125 0.22 12.29 11.71
C CYS A 125 0.00 13.26 12.91
N ARG A 126 -0.89 12.83 13.83
CA ARG A 126 -1.23 13.57 15.06
C ARG A 126 -0.22 13.36 16.18
N TYR A 127 0.47 12.21 16.17
CA TYR A 127 1.40 11.82 17.23
C TYR A 127 2.77 11.56 16.64
N LEU A 128 3.74 12.34 17.12
CA LEU A 128 5.15 12.20 16.75
C LEU A 128 5.83 11.26 17.75
N ASN A 129 6.61 10.31 17.24
CA ASN A 129 7.39 9.38 18.03
C ASN A 129 8.79 9.20 17.43
N ASN A 130 9.79 8.87 18.25
CA ASN A 130 11.19 8.70 17.84
C ASN A 130 11.68 7.25 17.94
N SER A 131 10.82 6.34 18.40
CA SER A 131 11.15 4.94 18.63
C SER A 131 10.94 4.13 17.36
N THR A 132 11.73 3.08 17.18
CA THR A 132 11.56 2.10 16.10
C THR A 132 10.38 1.18 16.35
N GLU A 133 9.94 1.04 17.59
CA GLU A 133 8.79 0.24 18.01
C GLU A 133 7.95 1.04 19.01
N ILE A 134 6.62 0.94 18.90
CA ILE A 134 5.69 1.63 19.79
C ILE A 134 4.39 0.84 19.95
N ASN A 135 3.86 0.79 21.16
CA ASN A 135 2.48 0.35 21.40
C ASN A 135 1.56 1.58 21.48
N TYR A 136 0.59 1.68 20.58
CA TYR A 136 -0.38 2.77 20.53
C TYR A 136 -1.79 2.20 20.41
N GLU A 137 -2.73 2.65 21.26
CA GLU A 137 -4.12 2.15 21.28
C GLU A 137 -4.20 0.59 21.29
N LYS A 138 -3.36 -0.07 22.09
CA LYS A 138 -3.26 -1.55 22.20
C LYS A 138 -2.81 -2.26 20.90
N THR A 139 -2.22 -1.53 19.96
CA THR A 139 -1.68 -2.08 18.72
C THR A 139 -0.16 -1.86 18.68
N PRO A 140 0.64 -2.93 18.47
CA PRO A 140 2.07 -2.80 18.29
C PRO A 140 2.38 -2.30 16.87
N TYR A 141 3.25 -1.31 16.79
CA TYR A 141 3.75 -0.75 15.54
C TYR A 141 5.27 -0.79 15.47
N VAL A 142 5.80 -0.94 14.26
CA VAL A 142 7.23 -0.82 13.97
C VAL A 142 7.47 0.25 12.90
N LEU A 143 8.62 0.90 12.96
CA LEU A 143 9.06 1.86 11.95
C LEU A 143 9.34 1.12 10.64
N ASP A 144 8.66 1.53 9.58
CA ASP A 144 8.79 1.01 8.23
C ASP A 144 8.94 2.19 7.25
N THR A 145 10.15 2.39 6.74
CA THR A 145 10.48 3.48 5.81
C THR A 145 10.40 3.05 4.34
N THR A 146 9.95 1.84 4.03
CA THR A 146 10.02 1.26 2.68
C THR A 146 9.44 2.20 1.61
N LEU A 147 8.24 2.76 1.84
CA LEU A 147 7.63 3.71 0.90
C LEU A 147 8.21 5.12 0.99
N ARG A 148 8.69 5.53 2.16
CA ARG A 148 9.39 6.81 2.33
C ARG A 148 10.64 6.85 1.45
N ASP A 149 11.39 5.75 1.41
CA ASP A 149 12.69 5.69 0.73
C ASP A 149 12.56 5.81 -0.80
N VAL A 150 11.40 5.45 -1.37
CA VAL A 150 11.09 5.61 -2.80
C VAL A 150 10.38 6.93 -3.14
N ALA A 151 10.00 7.74 -2.15
CA ALA A 151 9.16 8.92 -2.37
C ALA A 151 9.78 9.95 -3.32
N GLY A 152 11.10 10.16 -3.22
CA GLY A 152 11.81 11.05 -4.14
C GLY A 152 11.73 10.60 -5.60
N ALA A 153 11.83 9.27 -5.84
CA ALA A 153 11.70 8.71 -7.18
C ALA A 153 10.26 8.84 -7.71
N VAL A 154 9.25 8.57 -6.88
CA VAL A 154 7.83 8.73 -7.25
C VAL A 154 7.52 10.17 -7.60
N LYS A 155 7.91 11.14 -6.77
CA LYS A 155 7.72 12.58 -7.04
C LYS A 155 8.38 13.03 -8.35
N LYS A 156 9.60 12.57 -8.61
CA LYS A 156 10.33 12.87 -9.85
C LYS A 156 9.62 12.26 -11.06
N PHE A 157 9.14 11.02 -10.94
CA PHE A 157 8.37 10.35 -11.98
C PHE A 157 7.07 11.11 -12.27
N GLU A 158 6.29 11.44 -11.24
CA GLU A 158 5.03 12.16 -11.40
C GLU A 158 5.25 13.53 -12.07
N LEU A 159 6.25 14.28 -11.63
CA LEU A 159 6.62 15.56 -12.25
C LEU A 159 7.02 15.40 -13.72
N LYS A 160 7.73 14.33 -14.07
CA LYS A 160 8.13 14.05 -15.46
C LYS A 160 6.92 13.68 -16.33
N MET A 161 5.95 12.95 -15.79
CA MET A 161 4.82 12.43 -16.55
C MET A 161 3.66 13.42 -16.68
N ILE A 162 3.38 14.18 -15.61
CA ILE A 162 2.24 15.10 -15.55
C ILE A 162 2.68 16.56 -15.77
N GLY A 163 3.96 16.87 -15.52
CA GLY A 163 4.49 18.23 -15.61
C GLY A 163 4.20 19.06 -14.34
N PRO A 164 4.61 20.34 -14.33
CA PRO A 164 4.54 21.19 -13.13
C PRO A 164 3.12 21.68 -12.80
N ARG A 165 2.11 21.35 -13.63
CA ARG A 165 0.74 21.86 -13.51
C ARG A 165 0.13 21.62 -12.12
N LEU A 166 0.45 20.48 -11.49
CA LEU A 166 -0.06 20.11 -10.17
C LEU A 166 0.80 20.63 -9.00
N GLN A 167 1.98 21.20 -9.25
CA GLN A 167 2.86 21.70 -8.17
C GLN A 167 2.24 22.87 -7.40
N ASN A 168 1.40 23.67 -8.06
CA ASN A 168 0.72 24.81 -7.47
C ASN A 168 -0.72 24.51 -7.04
N THR A 169 -1.18 23.26 -7.21
CA THR A 169 -2.50 22.85 -6.75
C THR A 169 -2.50 22.78 -5.23
N ARG A 170 -3.30 23.65 -4.60
CA ARG A 170 -3.54 23.60 -3.16
C ARG A 170 -4.57 22.50 -2.88
N GLN A 171 -4.23 21.59 -1.98
CA GLN A 171 -5.17 20.61 -1.41
C GLN A 171 -6.09 21.28 -0.40
#